data_AF-A0A6B1E5G7-F1
#
_entry.id   AF-A0A6B1E5G7-F1
#
_cell.length_a   1.000
_cell.length_b   1.000
_cell.length_c   1.000
_cell.angle_alpha   90.00
_cell.angle_beta   90.00
_cell.angle_gamma   90.00
#
_symmetry.space_group_name_H-M   'P 1'
#
loop_
_entity.id
_entity.type
_entity.pdbx_description
1 polymer ?
#
loop_
_entity_poly.entity_id
_entity_poly.type
_entity_poly.pdbx_seq_one_letter_code
_entity_poly.pdbx_strand_id
1 'polypeptide(L)'
;MAHRSIFSDEWRSSLRAQYQHVLRTDDKVTLPSLTAVLQQVGFDEDELRQLRLAATLHVDDVAEDFVPDLEILAEAEPTEAHPAECLCPDCGPIDESRFDADGQPLPPDPDADAQKSELIVPAVDIEPEEAEPVTFADSLAPPSAEADTAPALEDDVEEQGGNDEAAPLDDPDSPTQNSLF
;
A
#
# COMPACT_ATOMS: atom_id res chain seq x y z
N MET A 1 -24.54 20.74 17.83
CA MET A 1 -23.36 20.73 16.94
C MET A 1 -22.30 19.90 17.63
N ALA A 2 -21.96 18.72 17.11
CA ALA A 2 -20.88 17.92 17.68
C ALA A 2 -19.57 18.69 17.48
N HIS A 3 -18.89 19.01 18.58
CA HIS A 3 -17.58 19.64 18.52
C HIS A 3 -16.59 18.63 17.92
N ARG A 4 -16.20 18.82 16.66
CA ARG A 4 -15.01 18.16 16.12
C ARG A 4 -13.82 18.67 16.93
N SER A 5 -13.25 17.78 17.75
CA SER A 5 -12.07 18.10 18.53
C SER A 5 -10.90 18.32 17.56
N ILE A 6 -10.16 19.41 17.72
CA ILE A 6 -8.95 19.70 16.94
C ILE A 6 -7.92 18.56 17.04
N PHE A 7 -7.95 17.80 18.13
CA PHE A 7 -7.05 16.68 18.36
C PHE A 7 -7.44 15.42 17.60
N SER A 8 -8.67 15.34 17.07
CA SER A 8 -9.11 14.17 16.31
C SER A 8 -8.32 14.01 15.02
N ASP A 9 -7.98 15.12 14.36
CA ASP A 9 -7.27 15.09 13.09
C ASP A 9 -5.79 14.77 13.29
N GLU A 10 -5.14 15.38 14.28
CA GLU A 10 -3.74 15.10 14.63
C GLU A 10 -3.55 13.65 15.07
N TRP A 11 -4.46 13.12 15.89
CA TRP A 11 -4.41 11.73 16.32
C TRP A 11 -4.59 10.76 15.15
N ARG A 12 -5.54 11.00 14.24
CA ARG A 12 -5.68 10.19 13.02
C ARG A 12 -4.44 10.28 12.13
N SER A 13 -3.83 11.47 12.02
CA SER A 13 -2.57 11.64 11.28
C SER A 13 -1.45 10.80 11.87
N SER A 14 -1.31 10.79 13.19
CA SER A 14 -0.32 9.96 13.89
C SER A 14 -0.54 8.47 13.65
N LEU A 15 -1.79 7.99 13.67
CA LEU A 15 -2.11 6.58 13.40
C LEU A 15 -1.78 6.16 11.95
N ARG A 16 -2.07 7.03 10.97
CA ARG A 16 -1.71 6.78 9.57
C ARG A 16 -0.20 6.66 9.39
N ALA A 17 0.56 7.58 9.99
CA ALA A 17 2.03 7.55 9.94
C ALA A 17 2.60 6.27 10.58
N GLN A 18 2.08 5.87 11.74
CA GLN A 18 2.51 4.63 12.40
C GLN A 18 2.19 3.39 11.56
N TYR A 19 1.00 3.34 10.94
CA TYR A 19 0.62 2.23 10.07
C TYR A 19 1.53 2.09 8.86
N GLN A 20 1.85 3.22 8.20
CA GLN A 20 2.79 3.25 7.09
C GLN A 20 4.19 2.81 7.53
N HIS A 21 4.66 3.25 8.70
CA HIS A 21 5.95 2.83 9.23
C HIS A 21 6.03 1.32 9.47
N VAL A 22 5.02 0.73 10.14
CA VAL A 22 4.93 -0.72 10.40
C VAL A 22 4.95 -1.53 9.09
N LEU A 23 4.25 -1.05 8.06
CA LEU A 23 4.26 -1.67 6.73
C LEU A 23 5.64 -1.63 6.07
N ARG A 24 6.37 -0.51 6.17
CA ARG A 24 7.72 -0.37 5.60
C ARG A 24 8.73 -1.27 6.30
N THR A 25 8.60 -1.46 7.60
CA THR A 25 9.48 -2.33 8.40
C THR A 25 9.09 -3.82 8.30
N ASP A 26 7.99 -4.16 7.61
CA ASP A 26 7.42 -5.52 7.55
C ASP A 26 7.21 -6.15 8.94
N ASP A 27 6.80 -5.35 9.93
CA ASP A 27 6.53 -5.86 11.28
C ASP A 27 5.18 -6.59 11.33
N LYS A 28 5.26 -7.91 11.15
CA LYS A 28 4.11 -8.83 11.11
C LYS A 28 3.43 -9.02 12.47
N VAL A 29 4.09 -8.65 13.57
CA VAL A 29 3.53 -8.79 14.92
C VAL A 29 2.58 -7.64 15.22
N THR A 30 3.00 -6.41 14.90
CA THR A 30 2.25 -5.19 15.19
C THR A 30 1.15 -4.89 14.16
N LEU A 31 1.33 -5.29 12.90
CA LEU A 31 0.39 -5.03 11.82
C LEU A 31 -1.06 -5.51 12.07
N PRO A 32 -1.34 -6.75 12.52
CA PRO A 32 -2.71 -7.21 12.73
C PRO A 32 -3.41 -6.46 13.88
N SER A 33 -2.70 -6.18 14.98
CA SER A 33 -3.27 -5.45 16.12
C SER A 33 -3.56 -3.99 15.77
N LEU A 34 -2.66 -3.33 15.04
CA LEU A 34 -2.85 -1.96 14.58
C LEU A 34 -4.00 -1.84 13.57
N THR A 35 -4.14 -2.82 12.67
CA THR A 35 -5.25 -2.89 11.71
C THR A 35 -6.60 -2.96 12.43
N ALA A 36 -6.71 -3.79 13.46
CA ALA A 36 -7.94 -3.90 14.26
C ALA A 36 -8.30 -2.58 14.96
N VAL A 37 -7.29 -1.87 15.53
CA VAL A 37 -7.50 -0.55 16.15
C VAL A 37 -7.98 0.48 15.12
N LEU A 38 -7.37 0.53 13.92
CA LEU A 38 -7.80 1.44 12.86
C LEU A 38 -9.26 1.20 12.45
N GLN A 39 -9.66 -0.06 12.26
CA GLN A 39 -11.06 -0.40 11.96
C GLN A 39 -12.01 0.03 13.09
N GLN A 40 -11.62 -0.16 14.35
CA GLN A 40 -12.43 0.26 15.52
C GLN A 40 -12.61 1.79 15.58
N VAL A 41 -11.61 2.55 15.15
CA VAL A 41 -11.65 4.02 15.07
C VAL A 41 -12.44 4.52 13.84
N GLY A 42 -12.89 3.61 12.98
CA GLY A 42 -13.68 3.92 11.78
C GLY A 42 -12.80 4.32 10.60
N PHE A 43 -11.68 3.63 10.38
CA PHE A 43 -11.01 3.61 9.08
C PHE A 43 -11.66 2.51 8.23
N ASP A 44 -12.09 2.88 7.03
CA ASP A 44 -12.65 1.93 6.07
C ASP A 44 -11.56 1.07 5.43
N GLU A 45 -11.93 -0.10 4.90
CA GLU A 45 -10.96 -0.99 4.23
C GLU A 45 -10.35 -0.33 2.97
N ASP A 46 -11.08 0.56 2.29
CA ASP A 46 -10.53 1.35 1.19
C ASP A 46 -9.47 2.35 1.66
N GLU A 47 -9.64 2.99 2.83
CA GLU A 47 -8.64 3.89 3.41
C GLU A 47 -7.40 3.10 3.82
N LEU A 48 -7.56 1.91 4.41
CA LEU A 48 -6.46 1.00 4.72
C LEU A 48 -5.72 0.52 3.47
N ARG A 49 -6.44 0.19 2.38
CA ARG A 49 -5.84 -0.18 1.10
C ARG A 49 -5.04 0.97 0.51
N GLN A 50 -5.57 2.19 0.58
CA GLN A 50 -4.86 3.39 0.12
C GLN A 50 -3.60 3.65 0.95
N LEU A 51 -3.64 3.45 2.27
CA LEU A 51 -2.45 3.57 3.11
C LEU A 51 -1.40 2.50 2.80
N ARG A 52 -1.81 1.26 2.49
CA ARG A 52 -0.89 0.20 2.03
C ARG A 52 -0.20 0.62 0.74
N LEU A 53 -0.96 1.10 -0.25
CA LEU A 53 -0.42 1.60 -1.50
C LEU A 53 0.55 2.76 -1.28
N ALA A 54 0.17 3.75 -0.47
CA ALA A 54 1.00 4.92 -0.17
C ALA A 54 2.30 4.54 0.56
N ALA A 55 2.26 3.51 1.42
CA ALA A 55 3.47 3.00 2.09
C ALA A 55 4.42 2.33 1.10
N THR A 56 3.90 1.57 0.12
CA THR A 56 4.71 0.83 -0.86
C THR A 56 5.17 1.64 -2.07
N LEU A 57 4.46 2.73 -2.41
CA LEU A 57 4.77 3.62 -3.55
C LEU A 57 5.67 4.79 -3.18
N HIS A 58 6.26 4.79 -1.97
CA HIS A 58 6.95 5.96 -1.47
C HIS A 58 8.25 6.23 -2.26
N VAL A 59 8.26 7.37 -2.97
CA VAL A 59 9.38 7.83 -3.79
C VAL A 59 10.58 8.23 -2.92
N ASP A 60 10.36 8.61 -1.67
CA ASP A 60 11.43 9.05 -0.76
C ASP A 60 12.35 7.91 -0.30
N ASP A 61 11.92 6.65 -0.40
CA ASP A 61 12.78 5.47 -0.15
C ASP A 61 13.58 5.04 -1.40
N VAL A 62 13.27 5.66 -2.54
CA VAL A 62 14.02 5.48 -3.78
C VAL A 62 15.12 6.54 -3.77
N ALA A 63 16.39 6.11 -3.84
CA ALA A 63 17.53 7.03 -3.85
C ALA A 63 17.34 8.10 -4.94
N GLU A 64 17.77 9.34 -4.68
CA GLU A 64 17.65 10.45 -5.65
C GLU A 64 18.32 10.14 -7.01
N ASP A 65 19.28 9.21 -7.00
CA ASP A 65 20.00 8.71 -8.18
C ASP A 65 19.37 7.48 -8.85
N PHE A 66 18.22 7.00 -8.36
CA PHE A 66 17.52 5.87 -8.98
C PHE A 66 16.89 6.34 -10.30
N VAL A 67 17.66 6.21 -11.36
CA VAL A 67 17.15 6.20 -12.72
C VAL A 67 16.80 4.75 -13.02
N PRO A 68 15.51 4.37 -13.13
CA PRO A 68 15.15 3.03 -13.59
C PRO A 68 15.90 2.76 -14.89
N ASP A 69 16.60 1.64 -14.97
CA ASP A 69 17.40 1.32 -16.14
C ASP A 69 16.49 1.05 -17.33
N LEU A 70 16.27 2.09 -18.14
CA LEU A 70 15.43 2.05 -19.33
C LEU A 70 16.12 1.28 -20.47
N GLU A 71 17.41 0.95 -20.36
CA GLU A 71 18.09 0.11 -21.35
C GLU A 71 17.61 -1.35 -21.27
N ILE A 72 17.19 -1.82 -20.10
CA ILE A 72 16.56 -3.15 -19.94
C ILE A 72 15.25 -3.26 -20.75
N LEU A 73 14.53 -2.14 -20.92
CA LEU A 73 13.34 -2.09 -21.78
C LEU A 73 13.68 -1.99 -23.27
N ALA A 74 14.86 -1.48 -23.61
CA ALA A 74 15.32 -1.35 -24.99
C ALA A 74 15.96 -2.63 -25.54
N GLU A 75 16.57 -3.45 -24.67
CA GLU A 75 17.24 -4.71 -25.07
C GLU A 75 16.29 -5.92 -25.10
N ALA A 76 15.02 -5.74 -24.71
CA ALA A 76 13.96 -6.69 -24.99
C ALA A 76 13.61 -6.65 -26.49
N GLU A 77 14.47 -7.24 -27.33
CA GLU A 77 14.09 -7.55 -28.72
C GLU A 77 12.81 -8.40 -28.70
N PRO A 78 11.77 -8.04 -29.47
CA PRO A 78 10.48 -8.74 -29.46
C PRO A 78 10.61 -10.11 -30.15
N THR A 79 11.17 -11.10 -29.47
CA THR A 79 11.40 -12.45 -30.05
C THR A 79 10.51 -13.56 -29.52
N GLU A 80 9.60 -13.30 -28.58
CA GLU A 80 8.60 -14.29 -28.21
C GLU A 80 7.27 -13.95 -28.88
N ALA A 81 7.03 -14.59 -30.03
CA ALA A 81 5.70 -14.64 -30.64
C ALA A 81 4.69 -15.05 -29.57
N HIS A 82 3.79 -14.14 -29.23
CA HIS A 82 2.79 -14.38 -28.20
C HIS A 82 1.88 -15.54 -28.63
N PRO A 83 1.28 -16.29 -27.69
CA PRO A 83 0.32 -17.33 -28.03
C PRO A 83 -0.76 -16.76 -28.97
N ALA A 84 -1.19 -17.56 -29.95
CA ALA A 84 -2.13 -17.14 -31.00
C ALA A 84 -3.50 -16.63 -30.48
N GLU A 85 -3.74 -16.70 -29.18
CA GLU A 85 -4.95 -16.26 -28.48
C GLU A 85 -4.75 -14.94 -27.71
N CYS A 86 -3.61 -14.24 -27.86
CA CYS A 86 -3.36 -13.00 -27.13
C CYS A 86 -4.23 -11.84 -27.66
N LEU A 87 -5.03 -11.24 -26.76
CA LEU A 87 -5.93 -10.10 -27.02
C LEU A 87 -5.33 -8.73 -26.60
N CYS A 88 -4.00 -8.63 -26.49
CA CYS A 88 -3.40 -7.33 -26.21
C CYS A 88 -3.61 -6.36 -27.40
N PRO A 89 -3.81 -5.06 -27.13
CA PRO A 89 -4.12 -4.07 -28.17
C PRO A 89 -3.00 -3.91 -29.21
N ASP A 90 -1.78 -4.32 -28.89
CA ASP A 90 -0.62 -4.28 -29.78
C ASP A 90 -0.54 -5.46 -30.76
N CYS A 91 -1.15 -6.60 -30.47
CA CYS A 91 -1.00 -7.82 -31.29
C CYS A 91 -2.31 -8.34 -31.90
N GLY A 92 -3.47 -7.99 -31.32
CA GLY A 92 -4.75 -8.24 -31.97
C GLY A 92 -4.94 -7.29 -33.16
N PRO A 93 -5.64 -7.68 -34.24
CA PRO A 93 -6.15 -6.70 -35.16
C PRO A 93 -7.06 -5.78 -34.36
N ILE A 94 -6.62 -4.54 -34.16
CA ILE A 94 -7.50 -3.50 -33.60
C ILE A 94 -8.73 -3.54 -34.49
N ASP A 95 -9.87 -3.86 -33.89
CA ASP A 95 -11.14 -3.89 -34.59
C ASP A 95 -11.49 -2.44 -34.90
N GLU A 96 -10.94 -1.93 -36.01
CA GLU A 96 -11.12 -0.56 -36.50
C GLU A 96 -12.61 -0.24 -36.69
N SER A 97 -13.46 -1.27 -36.76
CA SER A 97 -14.92 -1.11 -36.81
C SER A 97 -15.56 -0.60 -35.51
N ARG A 98 -14.80 -0.52 -34.40
CA ARG A 98 -15.27 0.02 -33.11
C ARG A 98 -14.96 1.50 -32.91
N PHE A 99 -14.21 2.10 -33.82
CA PHE A 99 -13.83 3.51 -33.78
C PHE A 99 -14.34 4.24 -35.03
N ASP A 100 -14.71 5.51 -34.88
CA ASP A 100 -15.03 6.35 -36.02
C ASP A 100 -13.76 6.90 -36.71
N ALA A 101 -13.93 7.64 -37.79
CA ALA A 101 -12.83 8.22 -38.56
C ALA A 101 -11.97 9.22 -37.76
N ASP A 102 -12.48 9.71 -36.62
CA ASP A 102 -11.79 10.62 -35.72
C ASP A 102 -11.11 9.88 -34.54
N GLY A 103 -11.15 8.54 -34.55
CA GLY A 103 -10.55 7.67 -33.53
C GLY A 103 -11.31 7.66 -32.21
N GLN A 104 -12.55 8.18 -32.17
CA GLN A 104 -13.40 8.08 -31.00
C GLN A 104 -14.16 6.74 -31.01
N PRO A 105 -14.43 6.16 -29.82
CA PRO A 105 -15.26 4.96 -29.74
C PRO A 105 -16.65 5.26 -30.29
N LEU A 106 -17.13 4.42 -31.21
CA LEU A 106 -18.49 4.55 -31.76
C LEU A 106 -19.52 4.49 -30.62
N PRO A 107 -20.56 5.34 -30.64
CA PRO A 107 -21.65 5.25 -29.68
C PRO A 107 -22.32 3.88 -29.76
N PRO A 108 -22.85 3.35 -28.64
CA PRO A 108 -23.51 2.05 -28.63
C PRO A 108 -24.67 2.06 -29.64
N ASP A 109 -24.63 1.10 -30.58
CA ASP A 109 -25.68 0.92 -31.58
C ASP A 109 -27.00 0.59 -30.86
N PRO A 110 -28.04 1.45 -30.96
CA PRO A 110 -29.30 1.22 -30.27
C PRO A 110 -30.03 -0.05 -30.75
N ASP A 111 -29.67 -0.59 -31.92
CA ASP A 111 -30.26 -1.81 -32.48
C ASP A 111 -29.49 -3.08 -32.09
N ALA A 112 -28.25 -2.98 -31.60
CA ALA A 112 -27.44 -4.13 -31.16
C ALA A 112 -27.90 -4.71 -29.80
N ASP A 113 -28.50 -3.88 -28.93
CA ASP A 113 -29.03 -4.31 -27.63
C ASP A 113 -30.24 -5.26 -27.78
N ALA A 114 -30.99 -5.16 -28.87
CA ALA A 114 -32.16 -6.00 -29.13
C ALA A 114 -31.82 -7.47 -29.45
N GLN A 115 -30.59 -7.77 -29.91
CA GLN A 115 -30.18 -9.12 -30.30
C GLN A 115 -29.35 -9.87 -29.24
N LYS A 116 -28.88 -9.17 -28.20
CA LYS A 116 -28.04 -9.78 -27.15
C LYS A 116 -28.85 -10.55 -26.09
N SER A 117 -30.17 -10.39 -26.06
CA SER A 117 -31.04 -11.03 -25.07
C SER A 117 -31.41 -12.49 -25.37
N GLU A 118 -30.98 -13.08 -26.49
CA GLU A 118 -31.36 -14.46 -26.87
C GLU A 118 -30.22 -15.49 -26.74
N LEU A 119 -29.09 -15.15 -26.10
CA LEU A 119 -28.12 -16.16 -25.67
C LEU A 119 -28.57 -16.71 -24.30
N ILE A 120 -29.51 -17.65 -24.40
CA ILE A 120 -29.93 -18.56 -23.33
C ILE A 120 -28.67 -19.22 -22.78
N VAL A 121 -28.21 -18.77 -21.61
CA VAL A 121 -27.30 -19.57 -20.77
C VAL A 121 -28.03 -20.88 -20.47
N PRO A 122 -27.51 -22.05 -20.88
CA PRO A 122 -28.09 -23.31 -20.44
C PRO A 122 -28.02 -23.31 -18.91
N ALA A 123 -29.17 -23.56 -18.28
CA ALA A 123 -29.24 -23.77 -16.84
C ALA A 123 -28.29 -24.91 -16.48
N VAL A 124 -27.10 -24.57 -16.00
CA VAL A 124 -26.27 -25.51 -15.27
C VAL A 124 -27.00 -25.72 -13.96
N ASP A 125 -27.55 -26.92 -13.80
CA ASP A 125 -27.93 -27.51 -12.52
C ASP A 125 -26.68 -27.49 -11.62
N ILE A 126 -26.46 -26.37 -10.94
CA ILE A 126 -25.54 -26.30 -9.81
C ILE A 126 -26.30 -26.97 -8.68
N GLU A 127 -26.08 -28.27 -8.53
CA GLU A 127 -26.50 -28.99 -7.33
C GLU A 127 -26.01 -28.20 -6.11
N PRO A 128 -26.90 -27.84 -5.18
CA PRO A 128 -26.48 -27.21 -3.94
C PRO A 128 -25.70 -28.25 -3.14
N GLU A 129 -24.38 -28.24 -3.31
CA GLU A 129 -23.47 -28.97 -2.44
C GLU A 129 -23.76 -28.49 -1.02
N GLU A 130 -24.19 -29.41 -0.16
CA GLU A 130 -24.54 -29.16 1.22
C GLU A 130 -23.36 -28.47 1.90
N ALA A 131 -23.48 -27.15 2.09
CA ALA A 131 -22.52 -26.36 2.84
C ALA A 131 -22.49 -26.90 4.27
N GLU A 132 -21.52 -27.78 4.56
CA GLU A 132 -21.26 -28.18 5.92
C GLU A 132 -20.99 -26.90 6.73
N PRO A 133 -21.71 -26.69 7.84
CA PRO A 133 -21.44 -25.54 8.69
C PRO A 133 -20.03 -25.73 9.22
N VAL A 134 -19.11 -24.88 8.75
CA VAL A 134 -17.76 -24.78 9.31
C VAL A 134 -17.96 -24.30 10.75
N THR A 135 -18.06 -25.26 11.67
CA THR A 135 -18.14 -24.97 13.10
C THR A 135 -16.76 -24.46 13.48
N PHE A 136 -16.63 -23.14 13.52
CA PHE A 136 -15.52 -22.45 14.19
C PHE A 136 -15.69 -22.59 15.71
N ALA A 137 -15.80 -23.84 16.16
CA ALA A 137 -15.80 -24.21 17.55
C ALA A 137 -14.38 -24.68 17.87
N ASP A 138 -13.83 -24.08 18.93
CA ASP A 138 -12.79 -24.68 19.77
C ASP A 138 -11.33 -24.52 19.31
N SER A 139 -10.80 -23.30 19.42
CA SER A 139 -9.38 -23.09 19.79
C SER A 139 -9.09 -21.69 20.35
N LEU A 140 -10.02 -21.15 21.14
CA LEU A 140 -9.67 -20.18 22.19
C LEU A 140 -9.43 -20.95 23.48
N ALA A 141 -8.36 -21.75 23.50
CA ALA A 141 -7.74 -22.07 24.78
C ALA A 141 -7.14 -20.75 25.30
N PRO A 142 -7.57 -20.22 26.45
CA PRO A 142 -6.82 -19.17 27.10
C PRO A 142 -5.41 -19.72 27.38
N PRO A 143 -4.31 -19.01 27.07
CA PRO A 143 -3.03 -19.42 27.59
C PRO A 143 -3.15 -19.44 29.11
N SER A 144 -2.99 -20.64 29.69
CA SER A 144 -2.90 -20.83 31.12
C SER A 144 -1.95 -19.80 31.69
N ALA A 145 -2.44 -19.06 32.67
CA ALA A 145 -1.67 -18.15 33.48
C ALA A 145 -0.60 -18.96 34.23
N GLU A 146 0.57 -19.12 33.61
CA GLU A 146 1.79 -19.49 34.31
C GLU A 146 2.32 -18.21 34.96
N ALA A 147 1.79 -17.93 36.14
CA ALA A 147 2.56 -17.25 37.16
C ALA A 147 3.78 -18.12 37.45
N ASP A 148 4.99 -17.67 37.10
CA ASP A 148 6.14 -17.77 38.00
C ASP A 148 7.38 -17.05 37.45
N THR A 149 8.14 -16.49 38.40
CA THR A 149 9.49 -15.95 38.26
C THR A 149 9.62 -14.61 37.51
N ALA A 150 9.40 -13.55 38.27
CA ALA A 150 10.15 -12.31 38.08
C ALA A 150 11.65 -12.59 38.25
N PRO A 151 12.53 -12.25 37.30
CA PRO A 151 13.91 -12.00 37.63
C PRO A 151 13.97 -10.67 38.40
N ALA A 152 14.59 -10.72 39.57
CA ALA A 152 14.98 -9.53 40.30
C ALA A 152 15.78 -8.61 39.37
N LEU A 153 15.22 -7.45 39.06
CA LEU A 153 16.00 -6.31 38.58
C LEU A 153 16.85 -5.87 39.77
N GLU A 154 18.07 -6.38 39.80
CA GLU A 154 19.14 -5.81 40.60
C GLU A 154 19.40 -4.41 40.04
N ASP A 155 19.27 -3.46 40.95
CA ASP A 155 19.52 -2.04 40.83
C ASP A 155 21.00 -1.84 40.47
N ASP A 156 21.32 -1.73 39.18
CA ASP A 156 22.62 -1.24 38.72
C ASP A 156 22.41 0.15 38.08
N VAL A 157 22.27 1.12 38.98
CA VAL A 157 22.51 2.53 38.70
C VAL A 157 24.02 2.69 38.52
N GLU A 158 24.51 2.44 37.30
CA GLU A 158 25.82 2.94 36.89
C GLU A 158 25.67 4.42 36.51
N GLU A 159 25.89 5.25 37.54
CA GLU A 159 26.21 6.67 37.45
C GLU A 159 27.50 6.84 36.63
N GLN A 160 27.40 6.91 35.30
CA GLN A 160 28.46 7.45 34.46
C GLN A 160 28.16 8.93 34.18
N GLY A 161 28.56 9.75 35.15
CA GLY A 161 28.92 11.13 34.87
C GLY A 161 30.21 11.18 34.05
N GLY A 162 30.30 12.10 33.08
CA GLY A 162 31.59 12.43 32.50
C GLY A 162 31.54 13.08 31.11
N ASN A 163 31.74 14.40 31.13
CA ASN A 163 32.29 15.26 30.08
C ASN A 163 31.34 15.61 28.93
N ASP A 164 30.85 16.85 28.82
CA ASP A 164 31.63 18.08 28.63
C ASP A 164 32.55 17.96 27.42
N GLU A 165 31.98 18.18 26.23
CA GLU A 165 32.72 18.84 25.16
C GLU A 165 31.72 19.58 24.27
N ALA A 166 31.43 20.82 24.67
CA ALA A 166 30.86 21.81 23.78
C ALA A 166 31.82 22.01 22.61
N ALA A 167 31.46 21.49 21.43
CA ALA A 167 32.14 21.85 20.20
C ALA A 167 31.92 23.36 19.95
N PRO A 168 32.97 24.19 19.88
CA PRO A 168 32.83 25.56 19.45
C PRO A 168 32.39 25.58 17.98
N LEU A 169 31.34 26.35 17.72
CA LEU A 169 30.99 26.84 16.39
C LEU A 169 32.20 27.61 15.85
N ASP A 170 32.94 26.98 14.94
CA ASP A 170 33.84 27.67 14.04
C ASP A 170 32.95 28.43 13.04
N ASP A 171 32.69 29.71 13.34
CA ASP A 171 32.24 30.71 12.38
C ASP A 171 33.47 31.24 11.62
N PRO A 172 33.76 30.78 10.39
CA PRO A 172 34.65 31.51 9.51
C PRO A 172 33.93 32.73 8.95
N ASP A 173 34.14 33.84 9.66
CA ASP A 173 34.21 35.18 9.11
C ASP A 173 34.90 35.17 7.73
N SER A 174 34.22 35.64 6.69
CA SER A 174 34.83 36.52 5.66
C SER A 174 33.81 37.05 4.66
N PRO A 175 33.35 38.31 4.83
CA PRO A 175 32.83 39.10 3.71
C PRO A 175 34.01 39.61 2.87
N THR A 176 34.35 38.90 1.79
CA THR A 176 35.25 39.46 0.78
C THR A 176 34.53 40.59 0.06
N GLN A 177 34.71 41.81 0.56
CA GLN A 177 34.42 43.04 -0.14
C GLN A 177 35.23 43.05 -1.44
N ASN A 178 34.59 42.70 -2.56
CA ASN A 178 35.14 42.98 -3.88
C ASN A 178 34.74 44.41 -4.27
N SER A 179 35.38 45.39 -3.61
CA SER A 179 35.61 46.71 -4.22
C SER A 179 36.87 46.59 -5.05
N LEU A 180 36.78 46.84 -6.36
CA LEU A 180 37.61 47.84 -7.06
C LEU A 180 37.39 47.71 -8.59
N PHE A 181 36.94 48.83 -9.17
CA PHE A 181 37.10 49.32 -10.55
C PHE A 181 36.41 48.61 -11.72
#